data_AF-A0AAV9QT38-F1
#
_entry.id   AF-A0AAV9QT38-F1
#
_cell.length_a   1.000
_cell.length_b   1.000
_cell.length_c   1.000
_cell.angle_alpha   90.00
_cell.angle_beta   90.00
_cell.angle_gamma   90.00
#
_symmetry.space_group_name_H-M   'P 1'
#
loop_
_entity.id
_entity.type
_entity.pdbx_description
1 polymer ?
#
loop_
_entity_poly.entity_id
_entity_poly.type
_entity_poly.pdbx_seq_one_letter_code
_entity_poly.pdbx_strand_id
1 'polypeptide(L)'
;MFPDSAIARKFSAGKTKATQLIKDHEEVERSAKVRDLACHLHDPIVKAYFMFLSAALKPLYEFHIVFQSEGVQIHRLEEMCRLIKRILGFLIPTRDIVGVPLKEVEYGEGHQLAEEELFIEAETKAFMARTELPVSAEKKIFQSVRRFYQGMLQKMFSSFPLDRPLLKDMNVLDPAARLDITPGTGRC
;
A
#
# COMPACT_ATOMS: atom_id res chain seq x y z
N MET A 1 32.96 51.25 -24.25
CA MET A 1 31.64 51.42 -24.88
C MET A 1 31.73 50.79 -26.26
N PHE A 2 31.39 49.50 -26.41
CA PHE A 2 31.39 48.82 -27.70
C PHE A 2 29.94 48.64 -28.15
N PRO A 3 29.56 49.21 -29.31
CA PRO A 3 28.19 49.23 -29.77
C PRO A 3 27.82 47.87 -30.38
N ASP A 4 26.57 47.47 -30.18
CA ASP A 4 25.73 46.72 -31.12
C ASP A 4 26.44 46.02 -32.29
N SER A 5 27.23 44.98 -32.01
CA SER A 5 27.75 44.16 -33.09
C SER A 5 26.60 43.28 -33.60
N ALA A 6 26.30 43.36 -34.89
CA ALA A 6 25.31 42.51 -35.57
C ALA A 6 25.59 41.01 -35.39
N ILE A 7 26.82 40.67 -34.96
CA ILE A 7 27.26 39.32 -34.61
C ILE A 7 26.58 38.85 -33.32
N ALA A 8 26.46 39.69 -32.29
CA ALA A 8 25.81 39.33 -31.03
C ALA A 8 24.31 39.03 -31.18
N ARG A 9 23.61 39.63 -32.16
CA ARG A 9 22.20 39.33 -32.46
C ARG A 9 21.99 37.96 -33.09
N LYS A 10 22.97 37.42 -33.84
CA LYS A 10 22.87 36.07 -34.42
C LYS A 10 23.00 34.94 -33.38
N PHE A 11 23.56 35.26 -32.21
CA PHE A 11 23.71 34.32 -31.08
C PHE A 11 22.73 34.62 -29.95
N SER A 12 21.66 35.40 -30.18
CA SER A 12 20.58 35.53 -29.19
C SER A 12 20.02 34.13 -28.92
N ALA A 13 20.26 33.66 -27.70
CA ALA A 13 20.05 32.30 -27.25
C ALA A 13 18.68 31.73 -27.70
N GLY A 14 18.70 30.58 -28.38
CA GLY A 14 17.54 29.71 -28.49
C GLY A 14 16.99 29.37 -29.89
N LYS A 15 17.61 29.83 -30.99
CA LYS A 15 17.08 29.57 -32.36
C LYS A 15 18.13 29.06 -33.37
N THR A 16 19.04 28.17 -32.96
CA THR A 16 19.93 27.49 -33.93
C THR A 16 19.29 26.18 -34.39
N LYS A 17 19.48 25.78 -35.65
CA LYS A 17 18.93 24.51 -36.17
C LYS A 17 19.28 23.29 -35.29
N ALA A 18 20.47 23.29 -34.69
CA ALA A 18 20.91 22.26 -33.75
C ALA A 18 20.08 22.23 -32.45
N THR A 19 19.73 23.40 -31.88
CA THR A 19 18.89 23.46 -30.66
C THR A 19 17.44 23.09 -30.94
N GLN A 20 16.93 23.34 -32.16
CA GLN A 20 15.60 22.86 -32.57
C GLN A 20 15.58 21.33 -32.76
N LEU A 21 16.59 20.75 -33.42
CA LEU A 21 16.69 19.30 -33.62
C LEU A 21 16.78 18.52 -32.29
N ILE A 22 17.51 19.06 -31.30
CA ILE A 22 17.60 18.46 -29.96
C ILE A 22 16.23 18.51 -29.27
N LYS A 23 15.53 19.66 -29.32
CA LYS A 23 14.19 19.78 -28.74
C LYS A 23 13.17 18.85 -29.40
N ASP A 24 13.18 18.78 -30.73
CA ASP A 24 12.26 17.93 -31.49
C ASP A 24 12.52 16.45 -31.16
N HIS A 25 13.79 16.04 -31.02
CA HIS A 25 14.17 14.69 -30.58
C HIS A 25 13.71 14.39 -29.14
N GLU A 26 13.91 15.31 -28.20
CA GLU A 26 13.44 15.19 -26.82
C GLU A 26 11.91 15.10 -26.74
N GLU A 27 11.18 15.85 -27.57
CA GLU A 27 9.71 15.78 -27.64
C GLU A 27 9.22 14.45 -28.24
N VAL A 28 9.88 13.95 -29.29
CA VAL A 28 9.58 12.62 -29.87
C VAL A 28 9.85 11.50 -28.87
N GLU A 29 10.98 11.54 -28.15
CA GLU A 29 11.26 10.57 -27.09
C GLU A 29 10.24 10.66 -25.95
N ARG A 30 9.86 11.87 -25.54
CA ARG A 30 8.83 12.07 -24.51
C ARG A 30 7.49 11.50 -24.98
N SER A 31 7.12 11.75 -26.23
CA SER A 31 5.89 11.20 -26.83
C SER A 31 5.92 9.69 -26.92
N ALA A 32 7.08 9.08 -27.22
CA ALA A 32 7.25 7.63 -27.23
C ALA A 32 7.08 7.04 -25.82
N LYS A 33 7.75 7.62 -24.81
CA LYS A 33 7.62 7.21 -23.40
C LYS A 33 6.19 7.33 -22.89
N VAL A 34 5.48 8.41 -23.25
CA VAL A 34 4.07 8.61 -22.89
C VAL A 34 3.18 7.54 -23.53
N ARG A 35 3.42 7.20 -24.79
CA ARG A 35 2.69 6.12 -25.48
C ARG A 35 2.96 4.76 -24.84
N ASP A 36 4.22 4.46 -24.51
CA ASP A 36 4.58 3.19 -23.88
C ASP A 36 3.93 3.06 -22.50
N LEU A 37 3.91 4.13 -21.71
CA LEU A 37 3.17 4.19 -20.45
C LEU A 37 1.67 3.99 -20.65
N ALA A 38 1.08 4.62 -21.66
CA ALA A 38 -0.34 4.44 -21.98
C ALA A 38 -0.65 2.98 -22.36
N CYS A 39 0.21 2.33 -23.16
CA CYS A 39 0.10 0.91 -23.48
C CYS A 39 0.16 0.04 -22.21
N HIS A 40 1.10 0.31 -21.29
CA HIS A 40 1.20 -0.42 -20.03
C HIS A 40 -0.02 -0.18 -19.11
N LEU A 41 -0.56 1.04 -19.03
CA LEU A 41 -1.75 1.33 -18.23
C LEU A 41 -3.03 0.74 -18.84
N HIS A 42 -3.02 0.41 -20.13
CA HIS A 42 -4.10 -0.32 -20.80
C HIS A 42 -3.93 -1.84 -20.74
N ASP A 43 -2.80 -2.35 -20.25
CA ASP A 43 -2.62 -3.77 -20.00
C ASP A 43 -3.58 -4.22 -18.87
N PRO A 44 -4.48 -5.19 -19.14
CA PRO A 44 -5.43 -5.64 -18.14
C PRO A 44 -4.78 -6.28 -16.92
N ILE A 45 -3.59 -6.88 -17.06
CA ILE A 45 -2.83 -7.44 -15.94
C ILE A 45 -2.33 -6.30 -15.03
N VAL A 46 -1.79 -5.23 -15.63
CA VAL A 46 -1.34 -4.05 -14.89
C VAL A 46 -2.51 -3.39 -14.16
N LYS A 47 -3.66 -3.27 -14.84
CA LYS A 47 -4.89 -2.76 -14.21
C LYS A 47 -5.35 -3.62 -13.03
N ALA A 48 -5.33 -4.95 -13.15
CA ALA A 48 -5.65 -5.86 -12.05
C ALA A 48 -4.72 -5.65 -10.84
N TYR A 49 -3.41 -5.46 -11.07
CA TYR A 49 -2.48 -5.14 -9.99
C TYR A 49 -2.80 -3.81 -9.31
N PHE A 50 -3.12 -2.76 -10.06
CA PHE A 50 -3.48 -1.47 -9.46
C PHE A 50 -4.79 -1.53 -8.67
N MET A 51 -5.79 -2.25 -9.17
CA MET A 51 -7.05 -2.48 -8.44
C MET A 51 -6.78 -3.22 -7.13
N PHE A 52 -6.01 -4.32 -7.19
CA PHE A 52 -5.55 -5.03 -6.00
C PHE A 52 -4.82 -4.12 -5.01
N LEU A 53 -3.85 -3.33 -5.47
CA LEU A 53 -3.08 -2.44 -4.59
C LEU A 53 -3.97 -1.38 -3.94
N SER A 54 -4.93 -0.81 -4.68
CA SER A 54 -5.86 0.17 -4.13
C SER A 54 -6.67 -0.40 -2.96
N ALA A 55 -7.05 -1.68 -3.03
CA ALA A 55 -7.74 -2.38 -1.97
C ALA A 55 -6.82 -2.80 -0.82
N ALA A 56 -5.69 -3.43 -1.15
CA ALA A 56 -4.76 -4.01 -0.18
C ALA A 56 -4.09 -2.95 0.72
N LEU A 57 -3.91 -1.73 0.20
CA LEU A 57 -3.32 -0.61 0.94
C LEU A 57 -4.33 0.14 1.82
N LYS A 58 -5.64 -0.05 1.62
CA LYS A 58 -6.67 0.66 2.38
C LYS A 58 -6.52 0.51 3.91
N PRO A 59 -6.28 -0.70 4.48
CA PRO A 59 -6.06 -0.84 5.92
C PRO A 59 -4.81 -0.12 6.43
N LEU A 60 -3.75 -0.02 5.60
CA LEU A 60 -2.55 0.76 5.97
C LEU A 60 -2.86 2.24 6.04
N TYR A 61 -3.62 2.75 5.07
CA TYR A 61 -4.00 4.16 5.03
C TYR A 61 -4.89 4.53 6.22
N GLU A 62 -5.90 3.69 6.50
CA GLU A 62 -6.77 3.84 7.68
C GLU A 62 -5.95 3.84 8.98
N PHE A 63 -5.00 2.91 9.13
CA PHE A 63 -4.08 2.88 10.26
C PHE A 63 -3.21 4.14 10.33
N HIS A 64 -2.68 4.61 9.20
CA HIS A 64 -1.79 5.77 9.18
C HIS A 64 -2.51 7.05 9.62
N ILE A 65 -3.76 7.26 9.18
CA ILE A 65 -4.59 8.40 9.59
C ILE A 65 -4.73 8.45 11.12
N VAL A 66 -4.92 7.31 11.78
CA VAL A 66 -5.06 7.24 13.24
C VAL A 66 -3.84 7.82 13.95
N PHE A 67 -2.63 7.55 13.46
CA PHE A 67 -1.39 8.01 14.08
C PHE A 67 -0.90 9.38 13.59
N GLN A 68 -1.54 9.95 12.56
CA GLN A 68 -1.24 11.30 12.07
C GLN A 68 -2.00 12.41 12.82
N SER A 69 -2.94 12.07 13.71
CA SER A 69 -3.68 13.08 14.49
C SER A 69 -2.77 13.84 15.45
N GLU A 70 -3.10 15.10 15.77
CA GLU A 70 -2.29 15.98 16.64
C GLU A 70 -2.20 15.52 18.12
N GLY A 71 -3.00 14.52 18.54
CA GLY A 71 -3.04 14.02 19.92
C GLY A 71 -2.04 12.90 20.24
N VAL A 72 -1.85 12.64 21.53
CA VAL A 72 -1.06 11.48 22.00
C VAL A 72 -1.85 10.18 21.78
N GLN A 73 -1.48 9.42 20.75
CA GLN A 73 -2.17 8.19 20.34
C GLN A 73 -1.58 6.90 20.90
N ILE A 74 -0.81 6.98 21.99
CA ILE A 74 -0.16 5.82 22.61
C ILE A 74 -1.19 4.73 23.01
N HIS A 75 -2.39 5.13 23.45
CA HIS A 75 -3.49 4.22 23.77
C HIS A 75 -3.95 3.37 22.57
N ARG A 76 -3.70 3.84 21.33
CA ARG A 76 -4.10 3.16 20.09
C ARG A 76 -3.04 2.21 19.56
N LEU A 77 -1.94 1.97 20.28
CA LEU A 77 -0.91 1.04 19.81
C LEU A 77 -1.44 -0.39 19.62
N GLU A 78 -2.55 -0.78 20.26
CA GLU A 78 -3.26 -2.05 19.96
C GLU A 78 -3.72 -2.15 18.49
N GLU A 79 -3.94 -1.02 17.82
CA GLU A 79 -4.30 -0.97 16.40
C GLU A 79 -3.23 -1.61 15.50
N MET A 80 -1.97 -1.67 15.94
CA MET A 80 -0.90 -2.41 15.26
C MET A 80 -1.21 -3.91 15.21
N CYS A 81 -1.65 -4.46 16.34
CA CYS A 81 -2.04 -5.87 16.45
C CYS A 81 -3.29 -6.15 15.62
N ARG A 82 -4.28 -5.25 15.65
CA ARG A 82 -5.50 -5.37 14.85
C ARG A 82 -5.19 -5.31 13.36
N LEU A 83 -4.30 -4.42 12.94
CA LEU A 83 -3.85 -4.34 11.55
C LEU A 83 -3.16 -5.64 11.11
N ILE A 84 -2.21 -6.17 11.89
CA ILE A 84 -1.56 -7.46 11.54
C ILE A 84 -2.59 -8.57 11.42
N LYS A 85 -3.54 -8.70 12.37
CA LYS A 85 -4.59 -9.72 12.30
C LYS A 85 -5.46 -9.57 11.04
N ARG A 86 -5.80 -8.34 10.67
CA ARG A 86 -6.56 -8.04 9.46
C ARG A 86 -5.82 -8.49 8.19
N ILE A 87 -4.52 -8.19 8.11
CA ILE A 87 -3.69 -8.58 6.95
C ILE A 87 -3.43 -10.09 6.93
N LEU A 88 -3.27 -10.74 8.08
CA LEU A 88 -3.22 -12.20 8.17
C LEU A 88 -4.52 -12.80 7.61
N GLY A 89 -5.67 -12.25 7.97
CA GLY A 89 -6.97 -12.71 7.47
C GLY A 89 -7.17 -12.56 5.96
N PHE A 90 -6.31 -11.83 5.27
CA PHE A 90 -6.31 -11.77 3.80
C PHE A 90 -5.56 -12.93 3.15
N LEU A 91 -4.71 -13.62 3.91
CA LEU A 91 -3.78 -14.64 3.44
C LEU A 91 -4.09 -16.03 4.00
N ILE A 92 -4.54 -16.14 5.26
CA ILE A 92 -4.77 -17.41 5.96
C ILE A 92 -6.19 -17.47 6.57
N PRO A 93 -6.73 -18.67 6.86
CA PRO A 93 -8.02 -18.82 7.52
C PRO A 93 -8.10 -18.12 8.88
N THR A 94 -9.24 -17.49 9.17
CA THR A 94 -9.46 -16.79 10.45
C THR A 94 -9.32 -17.70 11.67
N ARG A 95 -9.68 -18.98 11.54
CA ARG A 95 -9.54 -19.99 12.61
C ARG A 95 -8.09 -20.17 13.07
N ASP A 96 -7.12 -19.89 12.22
CA ASP A 96 -5.68 -20.05 12.52
C ASP A 96 -5.08 -18.78 13.13
N ILE A 97 -5.89 -17.72 13.28
CA ILE A 97 -5.51 -16.42 13.87
C ILE A 97 -6.15 -16.23 15.25
N VAL A 98 -7.42 -16.64 15.40
CA VAL A 98 -8.20 -16.37 16.61
C VAL A 98 -7.65 -17.13 17.80
N GLY A 99 -7.33 -16.42 18.88
CA GLY A 99 -6.79 -17.01 20.11
C GLY A 99 -5.31 -17.37 20.06
N VAL A 100 -4.66 -17.25 18.90
CA VAL A 100 -3.24 -17.54 18.73
C VAL A 100 -2.42 -16.27 18.97
N PRO A 101 -1.33 -16.33 19.76
CA PRO A 101 -0.38 -15.21 19.88
C PRO A 101 0.17 -14.82 18.50
N LEU A 102 0.19 -13.52 18.19
CA LEU A 102 0.51 -13.03 16.84
C LEU A 102 1.84 -13.54 16.26
N LYS A 103 2.85 -13.75 17.11
CA LYS A 103 4.17 -14.25 16.69
C LYS A 103 4.21 -15.75 16.40
N GLU A 104 3.21 -16.49 16.88
CA GLU A 104 3.08 -17.93 16.72
C GLU A 104 2.18 -18.29 15.53
N VAL A 105 1.52 -17.31 14.91
CA VAL A 105 0.67 -17.54 13.74
C VAL A 105 1.54 -17.88 12.54
N GLU A 106 1.37 -19.10 12.00
CA GLU A 106 2.03 -19.54 10.79
C GLU A 106 1.27 -19.10 9.53
N TYR A 107 1.99 -18.49 8.58
CA TYR A 107 1.41 -17.98 7.32
C TYR A 107 2.25 -18.33 6.08
N GLY A 108 3.11 -19.35 6.21
CA GLY A 108 3.85 -19.95 5.10
C GLY A 108 2.92 -20.63 4.08
N GLU A 109 3.44 -21.02 2.92
CA GLU A 109 2.64 -21.48 1.76
C GLU A 109 1.61 -22.58 2.10
N GLY A 110 1.93 -23.49 3.04
CA GLY A 110 1.02 -24.58 3.45
C GLY A 110 -0.20 -24.17 4.28
N HIS A 111 -0.26 -22.92 4.77
CA HIS A 111 -1.33 -22.41 5.63
C HIS A 111 -2.26 -21.42 4.91
N GLN A 112 -1.97 -21.12 3.65
CA GLN A 112 -2.63 -20.02 2.95
C GLN A 112 -3.97 -20.44 2.34
N LEU A 113 -4.87 -19.47 2.26
CA LEU A 113 -6.16 -19.58 1.59
C LEU A 113 -6.00 -20.00 0.13
N ALA A 114 -7.03 -20.67 -0.40
CA ALA A 114 -7.14 -20.94 -1.84
C ALA A 114 -7.29 -19.62 -2.64
N GLU A 115 -7.06 -19.66 -3.95
CA GLU A 115 -7.08 -18.46 -4.80
C GLU A 115 -8.44 -17.73 -4.74
N GLU A 116 -9.52 -18.50 -4.64
CA GLU A 116 -10.89 -18.02 -4.57
C GLU A 116 -11.19 -17.30 -3.26
N GLU A 117 -10.49 -17.66 -2.19
CA GLU A 117 -10.69 -17.13 -0.83
C GLU A 117 -9.71 -16.00 -0.51
N LEU A 118 -8.59 -15.88 -1.23
CA LEU A 118 -7.64 -14.78 -1.06
C LEU A 118 -8.33 -13.42 -1.22
N PHE A 119 -7.97 -12.48 -0.35
CA PHE A 119 -8.51 -11.12 -0.41
C PHE A 119 -7.76 -10.31 -1.48
N ILE A 120 -8.44 -10.06 -2.61
CA ILE A 120 -8.00 -9.11 -3.66
C ILE A 120 -9.10 -8.10 -4.01
N GLU A 121 -10.14 -8.01 -3.17
CA GLU A 121 -11.38 -7.26 -3.38
C GLU A 121 -12.30 -7.84 -4.48
N ALA A 122 -13.62 -7.71 -4.27
CA ALA A 122 -14.63 -8.25 -5.18
C ALA A 122 -14.58 -7.60 -6.57
N GLU A 123 -14.28 -6.30 -6.65
CA GLU A 123 -14.17 -5.58 -7.91
C GLU A 123 -13.01 -6.08 -8.76
N THR A 124 -11.85 -6.35 -8.16
CA THR A 124 -10.70 -6.94 -8.86
C THR A 124 -11.03 -8.35 -9.38
N LYS A 125 -11.67 -9.20 -8.56
CA LYS A 125 -12.13 -10.54 -8.99
C LYS A 125 -13.10 -10.44 -10.16
N ALA A 126 -14.08 -9.54 -10.08
CA ALA A 126 -15.04 -9.31 -11.15
C ALA A 126 -14.38 -8.79 -12.42
N PHE A 127 -13.39 -7.91 -12.30
CA PHE A 127 -12.62 -7.40 -13.43
C PHE A 127 -11.81 -8.50 -14.11
N MET A 128 -11.10 -9.33 -13.34
CA MET A 128 -10.34 -10.47 -13.88
C MET A 128 -11.25 -11.45 -14.62
N ALA A 129 -12.39 -11.81 -14.02
CA ALA A 129 -13.37 -12.70 -14.63
C ALA A 129 -13.98 -12.15 -15.93
N ARG A 130 -14.31 -10.84 -15.96
CA ARG A 130 -14.86 -10.18 -17.16
C ARG A 130 -13.86 -10.02 -18.29
N THR A 131 -12.57 -9.93 -17.96
CA THR A 131 -11.50 -9.70 -18.93
C THR A 131 -10.99 -11.01 -19.54
N GLU A 132 -11.41 -12.15 -18.99
CA GLU A 132 -11.01 -13.49 -19.46
C GLU A 132 -9.49 -13.62 -19.57
N LEU A 133 -8.79 -13.29 -18.49
CA LEU A 133 -7.34 -13.37 -18.46
C LEU A 133 -6.86 -14.82 -18.69
N PRO A 134 -5.70 -15.02 -19.35
CA PRO A 134 -5.13 -16.35 -19.46
C PRO A 134 -4.89 -16.95 -18.07
N VAL A 135 -5.20 -18.23 -17.88
CA VAL A 135 -5.01 -18.96 -16.62
C VAL A 135 -3.57 -18.82 -16.07
N SER A 136 -2.58 -18.77 -16.95
CA SER A 136 -1.18 -18.57 -16.57
C SER A 136 -0.89 -17.17 -16.00
N ALA A 137 -1.61 -16.14 -16.47
CA ALA A 137 -1.53 -14.78 -15.96
C ALA A 137 -2.25 -14.67 -14.61
N GLU A 138 -3.44 -15.26 -14.47
CA GLU A 138 -4.17 -15.28 -13.20
C GLU A 138 -3.35 -15.93 -12.08
N LYS A 139 -2.76 -17.10 -12.34
CA LYS A 139 -1.85 -17.76 -11.39
C LYS A 139 -0.68 -16.87 -10.98
N LYS A 140 -0.09 -16.11 -11.92
CA LYS A 140 1.00 -15.16 -11.61
C LYS A 140 0.50 -14.00 -10.76
N ILE A 141 -0.72 -13.52 -10.97
CA ILE A 141 -1.35 -12.48 -10.15
C ILE A 141 -1.51 -13.00 -8.72
N PHE A 142 -2.13 -14.16 -8.52
CA PHE A 142 -2.32 -14.74 -7.18
C PHE A 142 -1.00 -15.04 -6.47
N GLN A 143 0.01 -15.54 -7.17
CA GLN A 143 1.35 -15.69 -6.60
C GLN A 143 1.95 -14.35 -6.15
N SER A 144 1.74 -13.28 -6.93
CA SER A 144 2.22 -11.94 -6.58
C SER A 144 1.47 -11.36 -5.38
N VAL A 145 0.16 -11.59 -5.29
CA VAL A 145 -0.69 -11.24 -4.14
C VAL A 145 -0.19 -11.91 -2.86
N ARG A 146 0.09 -13.22 -2.91
CA ARG A 146 0.64 -13.98 -1.78
C ARG A 146 1.96 -13.38 -1.31
N ARG A 147 2.90 -13.16 -2.25
CA ARG A 147 4.21 -12.56 -1.95
C ARG A 147 4.07 -11.15 -1.37
N PHE A 148 3.13 -10.36 -1.88
CA PHE A 148 2.85 -9.01 -1.37
C PHE A 148 2.43 -9.06 0.10
N TYR A 149 1.40 -9.85 0.44
CA TYR A 149 0.95 -9.95 1.83
C TYR A 149 1.99 -10.55 2.76
N GLN A 150 2.74 -11.57 2.31
CA GLN A 150 3.87 -12.11 3.07
C GLN A 150 4.93 -11.05 3.37
N GLY A 151 5.36 -10.30 2.35
CA GLY A 151 6.36 -9.24 2.51
C GLY A 151 5.85 -8.12 3.43
N MET A 152 4.58 -7.76 3.31
CA MET A 152 3.91 -6.79 4.18
C MET A 152 3.89 -7.26 5.64
N LEU A 153 3.51 -8.51 5.89
CA LEU A 153 3.52 -9.11 7.22
C LEU A 153 4.93 -9.17 7.81
N GLN A 154 5.91 -9.64 7.05
CA GLN A 154 7.32 -9.66 7.47
C GLN A 154 7.82 -8.27 7.87
N LYS A 155 7.45 -7.25 7.09
CA LYS A 155 7.78 -5.85 7.41
C LYS A 155 7.08 -5.38 8.68
N MET A 156 5.80 -5.70 8.87
CA MET A 156 5.06 -5.34 10.09
C MET A 156 5.63 -6.02 11.34
N PHE A 157 5.87 -7.33 11.28
CA PHE A 157 6.43 -8.09 12.41
C PHE A 157 7.83 -7.61 12.83
N SER A 158 8.65 -7.16 11.87
CA SER A 158 9.97 -6.59 12.16
C SER A 158 9.93 -5.13 12.62
N SER A 159 8.87 -4.38 12.29
CA SER A 159 8.77 -2.95 12.60
C SER A 159 7.96 -2.67 13.88
N PHE A 160 7.01 -3.53 14.24
CA PHE A 160 6.12 -3.30 15.38
C PHE A 160 6.65 -3.97 16.67
N PRO A 161 6.57 -3.29 17.83
CA PRO A 161 7.14 -3.79 19.09
C PRO A 161 6.22 -4.80 19.79
N LEU A 162 5.81 -5.86 19.09
CA LEU A 162 4.77 -6.82 19.54
C LEU A 162 5.11 -7.61 20.82
N ASP A 163 6.38 -7.63 21.23
CA ASP A 163 6.84 -8.31 22.46
C ASP A 163 6.53 -7.55 23.74
N ARG A 164 6.14 -6.28 23.64
CA ARG A 164 5.95 -5.41 24.81
C ARG A 164 4.61 -5.77 25.45
N PRO A 165 4.57 -6.30 26.69
CA PRO A 165 3.32 -6.57 27.41
C PRO A 165 2.44 -5.32 27.52
N LEU A 166 3.10 -4.15 27.61
CA LEU A 166 2.50 -2.83 27.63
C LEU A 166 1.44 -2.64 26.52
N LEU A 167 1.66 -3.16 25.30
CA LEU A 167 0.73 -3.01 24.18
C LEU A 167 -0.67 -3.58 24.46
N LYS A 168 -0.77 -4.59 25.33
CA LYS A 168 -2.04 -5.24 25.68
C LYS A 168 -2.86 -4.43 26.67
N ASP A 169 -2.20 -3.61 27.49
CA ASP A 169 -2.84 -2.88 28.59
C ASP A 169 -3.06 -1.39 28.25
N MET A 170 -2.63 -0.93 27.07
CA MET A 170 -2.66 0.48 26.67
C MET A 170 -4.07 1.08 26.54
N ASN A 171 -5.10 0.24 26.37
CA ASN A 171 -6.49 0.68 26.32
C ASN A 171 -6.94 1.39 27.61
N VAL A 172 -6.28 1.15 28.76
CA VAL A 172 -6.56 1.87 30.01
C VAL A 172 -6.30 3.39 29.91
N LEU A 173 -5.47 3.79 28.93
CA LEU A 173 -5.16 5.18 28.65
C LEU A 173 -6.12 5.79 27.63
N ASP A 174 -7.06 5.03 27.07
CA ASP A 174 -8.06 5.57 26.15
C ASP A 174 -8.99 6.54 26.91
N PRO A 175 -8.99 7.83 26.56
CA PRO A 175 -9.88 8.81 27.20
C PRO A 175 -11.36 8.44 27.04
N ALA A 176 -11.74 7.77 25.95
CA ALA A 176 -13.11 7.32 25.73
C ALA A 176 -13.50 6.18 26.68
N ALA A 177 -12.59 5.25 26.98
CA ALA A 177 -12.82 4.15 27.91
C ALA A 177 -12.98 4.62 29.37
N ARG A 178 -12.56 5.85 29.70
CA ARG A 178 -12.69 6.43 31.04
C ARG A 178 -14.03 7.12 31.31
N LEU A 179 -14.83 7.39 30.27
CA LEU A 179 -16.13 8.04 30.43
C LEU A 179 -17.21 7.12 31.05
N ASP A 180 -16.96 5.81 31.09
CA ASP A 180 -17.86 4.80 31.70
C ASP A 180 -17.56 4.51 33.18
N ILE A 181 -16.59 5.21 33.79
CA ILE A 181 -16.29 5.05 35.22
C ILE A 181 -17.23 5.97 36.01
N THR A 182 -18.36 5.42 36.48
CA THR A 182 -19.16 6.08 37.52
C THR A 182 -18.29 6.35 38.76
N PRO A 183 -18.27 7.58 39.31
CA PRO A 183 -17.44 7.91 40.46
C PRO A 183 -17.87 7.08 41.67
N GLY A 184 -16.86 6.57 42.38
CA GLY A 184 -16.97 5.39 43.22
C GLY A 184 -17.91 5.48 44.44
N THR A 185 -18.49 4.33 44.78
CA THR A 185 -18.79 3.98 46.17
C THR A 185 -17.55 3.35 46.80
N GLY A 186 -16.53 4.17 47.07
CA GLY A 186 -15.49 3.80 48.02
C GLY A 186 -16.07 3.96 49.42
N ARG A 187 -16.35 2.85 50.11
CA ARG A 187 -16.52 2.86 51.57
C ARG A 187 -15.17 2.50 52.19
N CYS A 188 -14.73 3.37 53.10
CA CYS A 188 -13.71 3.08 54.10
C CYS A 188 -14.05 1.83 54.92
#